data_AF-A0A2Z6RK67-F1
#
_entry.id   AF-A0A2Z6RK67-F1
#
_cell.length_a   1.000
_cell.length_b   1.000
_cell.length_c   1.000
_cell.angle_alpha   90.00
_cell.angle_beta   90.00
_cell.angle_gamma   90.00
#
_symmetry.space_group_name_H-M   'P 1'
#
loop_
_entity.id
_entity.type
_entity.pdbx_description
1 polymer ?
#
loop_
_entity_poly.entity_id
_entity_poly.type
_entity_poly.pdbx_seq_one_letter_code
_entity_poly.pdbx_strand_id
1 'polypeptide(L)'
;MLFDNVSNQIILDCVYFLEKCNVRNKYERISKILPQYTSRQIRHHYRNVLNVRLCKDNLGDNEKDFIVQWIEQHQEPNGTIRWKDLIPEMESRFGKLYSENKLKNFWYRRKLRLERDAGSTVSRTGSSSSNPISGTNNQNMISYNLYSHFLPLPLPKFQPIFRFKHPYRMNPLF
;
A
#
# COMPACT_ATOMS: atom_id res chain seq x y z
N MET A 1 -3.02 -8.56 -14.04
CA MET A 1 -2.43 -8.70 -12.70
C MET A 1 -0.95 -9.03 -12.87
N LEU A 2 -0.07 -8.53 -11.99
CA LEU A 2 1.40 -8.73 -12.11
C LEU A 2 1.82 -10.18 -11.81
N PHE A 3 1.05 -10.89 -10.99
CA PHE A 3 1.28 -12.28 -10.61
C PHE A 3 0.22 -13.18 -11.24
N ASP A 4 0.65 -14.30 -11.82
CA ASP A 4 -0.21 -15.36 -12.34
C ASP A 4 -0.63 -16.33 -11.22
N ASN A 5 -1.60 -17.20 -11.52
CA ASN A 5 -2.16 -18.12 -10.53
C ASN A 5 -1.11 -19.10 -10.00
N VAL A 6 -0.23 -19.63 -10.86
CA VAL A 6 0.82 -20.57 -10.45
C VAL A 6 1.78 -19.90 -9.48
N SER A 7 2.26 -18.69 -9.80
CA SER A 7 3.11 -17.93 -8.87
C SER A 7 2.40 -17.62 -7.55
N ASN A 8 1.09 -17.32 -7.57
CA ASN A 8 0.33 -17.09 -6.35
C ASN A 8 0.32 -18.31 -5.42
N GLN A 9 0.11 -19.51 -5.97
CA GLN A 9 0.15 -20.76 -5.19
C GLN A 9 1.54 -21.01 -4.62
N ILE A 10 2.59 -20.86 -5.44
CA ILE A 10 3.97 -21.02 -4.99
C ILE A 10 4.29 -20.06 -3.84
N ILE A 11 3.86 -18.80 -3.94
CA ILE A 11 4.07 -17.81 -2.87
C ILE A 11 3.33 -18.23 -1.59
N LEU A 12 2.07 -18.68 -1.68
CA LEU A 12 1.29 -19.13 -0.53
C LEU A 12 1.95 -20.31 0.19
N ASP A 13 2.30 -21.35 -0.57
CA ASP A 13 2.91 -22.57 -0.04
C ASP A 13 4.26 -22.26 0.61
N CYS A 14 5.11 -21.48 -0.07
CA CYS A 14 6.39 -21.09 0.47
C CYS A 14 6.26 -20.25 1.74
N VAL A 15 5.34 -19.27 1.77
CA VAL A 15 5.16 -18.43 2.97
C VAL A 15 4.65 -19.27 4.14
N TYR A 16 3.68 -20.16 3.90
CA TYR A 16 3.16 -21.07 4.92
C TYR A 16 4.28 -21.92 5.54
N PHE A 17 5.08 -22.58 4.70
CA PHE A 17 6.21 -23.39 5.15
C PHE A 17 7.27 -22.57 5.90
N LEU A 18 7.68 -21.43 5.33
CA LEU A 18 8.74 -20.58 5.89
C LEU A 18 8.31 -19.89 7.19
N GLU A 19 7.02 -19.62 7.39
CA GLU A 19 6.47 -19.13 8.65
C GLU A 19 6.51 -20.19 9.74
N LYS A 20 6.17 -21.44 9.42
CA LYS A 20 6.31 -22.57 10.35
C LYS A 20 7.76 -22.80 10.77
N CYS A 21 8.71 -22.59 9.87
CA CYS A 21 10.14 -22.69 10.16
C CYS A 21 10.76 -21.42 10.77
N ASN A 22 9.97 -20.38 11.08
CA ASN A 22 10.42 -19.09 11.62
C ASN A 22 11.56 -18.43 10.81
N VAL A 23 11.48 -18.51 9.48
CA VAL A 23 12.51 -17.95 8.59
C VAL A 23 12.30 -16.46 8.38
N ARG A 24 13.25 -15.64 8.82
CA ARG A 24 13.20 -14.17 8.70
C ARG A 24 13.22 -13.68 7.24
N ASN A 25 14.12 -14.21 6.41
CA ASN A 25 14.32 -13.75 5.03
C ASN A 25 13.45 -14.50 4.00
N LYS A 26 12.23 -14.87 4.38
CA LYS A 26 11.32 -15.66 3.56
C LYS A 26 11.13 -15.13 2.13
N TYR A 27 10.91 -13.83 1.97
CA TYR A 27 10.66 -13.24 0.66
C TYR A 27 11.89 -13.23 -0.26
N GLU A 28 13.10 -13.17 0.30
CA GLU A 28 14.34 -13.31 -0.47
C GLU A 28 14.52 -14.73 -0.99
N ARG A 29 14.16 -15.73 -0.18
CA ARG A 29 14.17 -17.13 -0.60
C ARG A 29 13.13 -17.37 -1.70
N ILE A 30 11.93 -16.81 -1.56
CA ILE A 30 10.89 -16.94 -2.59
C ILE A 30 11.32 -16.27 -3.90
N SER A 31 11.99 -15.11 -3.86
CA SER A 31 12.51 -14.48 -5.09
C SER A 31 13.59 -15.28 -5.80
N LYS A 32 14.26 -16.23 -5.13
CA LYS A 32 15.18 -17.16 -5.78
C LYS A 32 14.44 -18.27 -6.53
N ILE A 33 13.24 -18.64 -6.06
CA ILE A 33 12.36 -19.63 -6.70
C ILE A 33 11.61 -18.99 -7.87
N LEU A 34 11.18 -17.74 -7.69
CA LEU A 34 10.49 -16.93 -8.69
C LEU A 34 11.37 -15.73 -9.09
N PRO A 35 12.43 -15.95 -9.90
CA PRO A 35 13.40 -14.90 -10.26
C PRO A 35 12.79 -13.76 -11.09
N GLN A 36 11.61 -13.95 -11.67
CA GLN A 36 10.86 -12.91 -12.36
C GLN A 36 10.29 -11.85 -11.40
N TYR A 37 10.24 -12.12 -10.09
CA TYR A 37 9.75 -11.19 -9.08
C TYR A 37 10.81 -10.89 -8.02
N THR A 38 10.97 -9.61 -7.72
CA THR A 38 11.79 -9.16 -6.59
C THR A 38 11.13 -9.55 -5.27
N SER A 39 11.95 -9.75 -4.23
CA SER A 39 11.48 -10.00 -2.86
C SER A 39 10.51 -8.92 -2.36
N ARG A 40 10.70 -7.66 -2.79
CA ARG A 40 9.81 -6.53 -2.48
C ARG A 40 8.44 -6.68 -3.12
N GLN A 41 8.37 -7.07 -4.39
CA GLN A 41 7.10 -7.32 -5.10
C GLN A 41 6.35 -8.47 -4.43
N ILE A 42 7.03 -9.58 -4.13
CA ILE A 42 6.44 -10.74 -3.46
C ILE A 42 5.89 -10.35 -2.09
N ARG A 43 6.69 -9.66 -1.26
CA ARG A 43 6.25 -9.19 0.07
C ARG A 43 5.03 -8.28 -0.02
N HIS A 44 5.04 -7.34 -0.96
CA HIS A 44 3.93 -6.42 -1.15
C HIS A 44 2.65 -7.15 -1.55
N HIS A 45 2.75 -8.04 -2.54
CA HIS A 45 1.64 -8.83 -3.04
C HIS A 45 1.06 -9.76 -1.97
N TYR A 46 1.92 -10.46 -1.22
CA TYR A 46 1.47 -11.30 -0.11
C TYR A 46 0.71 -10.50 0.96
N ARG A 47 1.30 -9.40 1.44
CA ARG A 47 0.70 -8.60 2.54
C ARG A 47 -0.59 -7.88 2.17
N ASN A 48 -0.86 -7.65 0.89
CA ASN A 48 -2.02 -6.86 0.45
C ASN A 48 -3.08 -7.68 -0.27
N VAL A 49 -2.72 -8.83 -0.86
CA VAL A 49 -3.59 -9.60 -1.76
C VAL A 49 -3.70 -11.06 -1.35
N LEU A 50 -2.58 -11.77 -1.17
CA LEU A 50 -2.61 -13.23 -1.00
C LEU A 50 -2.87 -13.69 0.43
N ASN A 51 -2.45 -12.94 1.45
CA ASN A 51 -2.58 -13.35 2.83
C ASN A 51 -4.04 -13.75 3.14
N VAL A 52 -4.23 -15.03 3.45
CA VAL A 52 -5.54 -15.68 3.61
C VAL A 52 -6.32 -15.09 4.78
N ARG A 53 -5.62 -14.53 5.78
CA ARG A 53 -6.26 -13.86 6.92
C ARG A 53 -6.89 -12.52 6.56
N LEU A 54 -6.56 -11.94 5.41
CA LEU A 54 -7.10 -10.64 5.00
C LEU A 54 -8.57 -10.76 4.61
N CYS A 55 -9.38 -9.87 5.18
CA CYS A 55 -10.74 -9.64 4.74
C CYS A 55 -10.75 -9.02 3.34
N LYS A 56 -11.39 -9.71 2.39
CA LYS A 56 -11.52 -9.25 1.00
C LYS A 56 -12.77 -8.38 0.81
N ASP A 57 -13.74 -8.45 1.71
CA ASP A 57 -15.00 -7.72 1.65
C ASP A 57 -14.79 -6.21 1.70
N ASN A 58 -15.71 -5.46 1.12
CA ASN A 58 -15.70 -4.00 1.22
C ASN A 58 -15.85 -3.56 2.68
N LEU A 59 -15.30 -2.38 3.00
CA LEU A 59 -15.53 -1.75 4.29
C LEU A 59 -17.04 -1.45 4.42
N GLY A 60 -17.66 -1.94 5.48
CA GLY A 60 -19.01 -1.59 5.90
C GLY A 60 -19.06 -0.18 6.47
N ASP A 61 -20.26 0.37 6.62
CA ASP A 61 -20.41 1.78 7.01
C ASP A 61 -19.94 2.02 8.46
N ASN A 62 -20.28 1.12 9.39
CA ASN A 62 -19.78 1.18 10.77
C ASN A 62 -18.24 1.13 10.85
N GLU A 63 -17.60 0.36 9.95
CA GLU A 63 -16.15 0.26 9.87
C GLU A 63 -15.53 1.56 9.33
N LYS A 64 -16.14 2.15 8.30
CA LYS A 64 -15.72 3.45 7.75
C LYS A 64 -15.81 4.54 8.80
N ASP A 65 -16.91 4.61 9.52
CA ASP A 65 -17.14 5.61 10.56
C ASP A 65 -16.12 5.45 11.70
N PHE A 66 -15.84 4.22 12.10
CA PHE A 66 -14.79 3.95 13.08
C PHE A 66 -13.41 4.41 12.61
N ILE A 67 -13.04 4.13 11.35
CA ILE A 67 -11.74 4.57 10.80
C ILE A 67 -11.62 6.10 10.87
N VAL A 68 -12.69 6.83 10.52
CA VAL A 68 -12.70 8.30 10.58
C VAL A 68 -12.51 8.79 12.01
N GLN A 69 -13.33 8.30 12.94
CA GLN A 69 -13.25 8.68 14.35
C GLN A 69 -11.89 8.36 14.97
N TRP A 70 -11.35 7.17 14.68
CA TRP A 70 -10.07 6.76 15.21
C TRP A 70 -8.95 7.67 14.69
N ILE A 71 -8.95 8.00 13.40
CA ILE A 71 -7.94 8.88 12.80
C ILE A 71 -8.05 10.28 13.40
N GLU A 72 -9.25 10.85 13.53
CA GLU A 72 -9.45 12.18 14.13
C GLU A 72 -8.92 12.27 15.57
N GLN A 73 -8.94 11.18 16.34
CA GLN A 73 -8.46 11.12 17.72
C GLN A 73 -6.95 10.83 17.84
N HIS A 74 -6.35 10.13 16.88
CA HIS A 74 -4.99 9.58 17.00
C HIS A 74 -4.01 10.12 15.95
N GLN A 75 -4.47 10.97 15.04
CA GLN A 75 -3.63 11.62 14.06
C GLN A 75 -2.67 12.60 14.75
N GLU A 76 -1.40 12.51 14.40
CA GLU A 76 -0.39 13.43 14.89
C GLU A 76 -0.63 14.86 14.35
N PRO A 77 -0.13 15.92 15.03
CA PRO A 77 -0.27 17.29 14.55
C PRO A 77 0.28 17.53 13.14
N ASN A 78 1.26 16.73 12.71
CA ASN A 78 1.84 16.75 11.36
C ASN A 78 0.98 16.03 10.30
N GLY A 79 -0.17 15.49 10.69
CA GLY A 79 -1.07 14.72 9.82
C GLY A 79 -0.71 13.24 9.65
N THR A 80 0.30 12.73 10.35
CA THR A 80 0.74 11.33 10.27
C THR A 80 -0.25 10.40 10.97
N ILE A 81 -0.55 9.29 10.30
CA ILE A 81 -1.48 8.27 10.79
C ILE A 81 -0.69 6.98 11.05
N ARG A 82 -0.77 6.48 12.28
CA ARG A 82 -0.12 5.24 12.70
C ARG A 82 -0.97 4.03 12.29
N TRP A 83 -0.92 3.67 11.00
CA TRP A 83 -1.68 2.54 10.45
C TRP A 83 -1.40 1.20 11.14
N LYS A 84 -0.19 1.02 11.68
CA LYS A 84 0.18 -0.19 12.44
C LYS A 84 -0.64 -0.36 13.72
N ASP A 85 -1.16 0.72 14.27
CA ASP A 85 -1.97 0.72 15.48
C ASP A 85 -3.46 0.62 15.14
N LEU A 86 -3.90 1.24 14.03
CA LEU A 86 -5.30 1.14 13.57
C LEU A 86 -5.68 -0.28 13.09
N ILE A 87 -4.80 -1.00 12.41
CA ILE A 87 -5.09 -2.34 11.90
C ILE A 87 -5.48 -3.34 13.01
N PRO A 88 -4.72 -3.50 14.11
CA PRO A 88 -5.12 -4.39 15.20
C PRO A 88 -6.40 -3.92 15.91
N GLU A 89 -6.65 -2.60 16.01
CA GLU A 89 -7.91 -2.08 16.55
C GLU A 89 -9.13 -2.46 15.68
N MET A 90 -8.98 -2.38 14.35
CA MET A 90 -9.99 -2.86 13.40
C MET A 90 -10.27 -4.36 13.56
N GLU A 91 -9.21 -5.16 13.69
CA GLU A 91 -9.32 -6.61 13.89
C GLU A 91 -9.98 -6.94 15.23
N SER A 92 -9.60 -6.25 16.30
CA SER A 92 -10.18 -6.41 17.64
C SER A 92 -11.67 -6.07 17.68
N ARG A 93 -12.06 -4.95 17.05
CA ARG A 93 -13.43 -4.42 17.11
C ARG A 93 -14.41 -5.14 16.16
N PHE A 94 -13.96 -5.54 14.98
CA PHE A 94 -14.83 -6.09 13.92
C PHE A 94 -14.54 -7.55 13.59
N GLY A 95 -13.49 -8.15 14.16
CA GLY A 95 -13.06 -9.52 13.84
C GLY A 95 -12.50 -9.66 12.42
N LYS A 96 -12.15 -8.54 11.77
CA LYS A 96 -11.74 -8.51 10.35
C LYS A 96 -10.39 -7.82 10.20
N LEU A 97 -9.42 -8.57 9.69
CA LEU A 97 -8.11 -8.04 9.36
C LEU A 97 -8.12 -7.40 7.97
N TYR A 98 -8.03 -6.08 7.90
CA TYR A 98 -7.88 -5.37 6.65
C TYR A 98 -6.42 -5.10 6.31
N SER A 99 -6.10 -5.09 5.02
CA SER A 99 -4.76 -4.68 4.58
C SER A 99 -4.56 -3.19 4.82
N GLU A 100 -3.33 -2.80 5.16
CA GLU A 100 -2.93 -1.40 5.32
C GLU A 100 -3.34 -0.55 4.11
N ASN A 101 -3.20 -1.12 2.91
CA ASN A 101 -3.56 -0.47 1.65
C ASN A 101 -5.06 -0.19 1.55
N LYS A 102 -5.92 -1.08 2.07
CA LYS A 102 -7.38 -0.91 2.04
C LYS A 102 -7.82 0.27 2.90
N LEU A 103 -7.27 0.38 4.11
CA LEU A 103 -7.55 1.49 5.03
C LEU A 103 -7.03 2.82 4.46
N LYS A 104 -5.80 2.83 3.93
CA LYS A 104 -5.22 4.00 3.24
C LYS A 104 -6.09 4.46 2.07
N ASN A 105 -6.48 3.54 1.21
CA ASN A 105 -7.31 3.85 0.04
C ASN A 105 -8.65 4.48 0.44
N PHE A 106 -9.28 3.97 1.51
CA PHE A 106 -10.50 4.58 2.03
C PHE A 106 -10.25 6.02 2.50
N TRP A 107 -9.28 6.21 3.39
CA TRP A 107 -9.01 7.51 4.00
C TRP A 107 -8.61 8.58 2.98
N TYR A 108 -7.66 8.29 2.10
CA TYR A 108 -7.21 9.28 1.11
C TYR A 108 -8.31 9.61 0.09
N ARG A 109 -9.15 8.63 -0.28
CA ARG A 109 -10.32 8.91 -1.12
C ARG A 109 -11.39 9.73 -0.40
N ARG A 110 -11.51 9.61 0.91
CA ARG A 110 -12.38 10.48 1.72
C ARG A 110 -11.81 11.90 1.75
N LYS A 111 -10.53 12.05 2.09
CA LYS A 111 -9.83 13.34 2.17
C LYS A 111 -9.95 14.14 0.87
N LEU A 112 -9.67 13.50 -0.27
CA LEU A 112 -9.78 14.14 -1.59
C LEU A 112 -11.20 14.63 -1.92
N ARG A 113 -12.26 13.97 -1.41
CA ARG A 113 -13.63 14.43 -1.60
C ARG A 113 -13.90 15.68 -0.76
N LEU A 114 -13.49 15.66 0.50
CA LEU A 114 -13.64 16.79 1.41
C LEU A 114 -12.94 18.04 0.88
N GLU A 115 -11.73 17.90 0.32
CA GLU A 115 -11.00 19.01 -0.30
C GLU A 115 -11.75 19.60 -1.51
N ARG A 116 -12.39 18.76 -2.33
CA ARG A 116 -13.20 19.22 -3.47
C ARG A 116 -14.48 19.93 -3.04
N ASP A 117 -15.15 19.41 -2.01
CA ASP A 117 -16.40 19.97 -1.50
C ASP A 117 -16.13 21.34 -0.82
N ALA A 118 -15.00 21.46 -0.12
CA ALA A 118 -14.54 22.74 0.43
C ALA A 118 -14.22 23.76 -0.67
N GLY A 119 -13.52 23.35 -1.74
CA GLY A 119 -13.21 24.23 -2.89
C GLY A 119 -14.43 24.67 -3.69
N SER A 120 -15.50 23.87 -3.71
CA SER A 120 -16.74 24.18 -4.46
C SER A 120 -17.64 25.19 -3.73
N THR A 121 -17.41 25.44 -2.44
CA THR A 121 -18.25 26.32 -1.60
C THR A 121 -17.91 27.81 -1.78
N VAL A 122 -16.78 28.15 -2.40
CA VAL A 122 -16.31 29.54 -2.57
C VAL A 122 -16.89 30.25 -3.82
N SER A 123 -17.69 29.57 -4.66
CA SER A 123 -18.14 30.12 -5.95
C SER A 123 -19.66 30.31 -6.12
N ARG A 124 -20.46 30.40 -5.06
CA ARG A 124 -21.91 30.66 -5.19
C ARG A 124 -22.37 31.92 -4.47
N THR A 125 -22.17 33.05 -5.14
CA THR A 125 -23.12 34.17 -5.14
C THR A 125 -23.76 34.27 -6.54
N GLY A 126 -25.06 34.00 -6.62
CA GLY A 126 -25.95 34.45 -7.69
C GLY A 126 -26.12 33.56 -8.93
N SER A 127 -27.32 33.00 -9.09
CA SER A 127 -28.18 32.95 -10.30
C SER A 127 -28.73 31.56 -10.64
N SER A 128 -30.06 31.48 -10.64
CA SER A 128 -30.91 30.31 -10.91
C SER A 128 -30.88 29.85 -12.37
N SER A 129 -30.86 28.52 -12.62
CA SER A 129 -31.66 27.86 -13.67
C SER A 129 -31.56 26.32 -13.57
N SER A 130 -32.71 25.68 -13.82
CA SER A 130 -33.09 24.27 -14.01
C SER A 130 -32.07 23.14 -14.29
N ASN A 131 -32.37 21.98 -13.66
CA ASN A 131 -31.94 20.58 -13.89
C ASN A 131 -32.32 20.02 -15.30
N PRO A 132 -31.82 18.85 -15.82
CA PRO A 132 -31.63 17.56 -15.09
C PRO A 132 -30.51 16.55 -15.51
N ILE A 133 -30.26 15.62 -14.57
CA ILE A 133 -29.85 14.20 -14.63
C ILE A 133 -29.12 13.65 -15.88
N SER A 134 -27.91 13.12 -15.67
CA SER A 134 -27.48 11.82 -16.25
C SER A 134 -26.32 11.22 -15.45
N GLY A 135 -26.58 10.08 -14.81
CA GLY A 135 -25.54 9.26 -14.20
C GLY A 135 -24.74 8.52 -15.27
N THR A 136 -23.43 8.49 -15.11
CA THR A 136 -22.58 7.46 -15.71
C THR A 136 -21.52 7.03 -14.71
N ASN A 137 -21.64 5.77 -14.29
CA ASN A 137 -20.64 5.02 -13.56
C ASN A 137 -19.29 5.08 -14.26
N ASN A 138 -18.28 5.67 -13.61
CA ASN A 138 -16.89 5.52 -14.01
C ASN A 138 -16.08 4.98 -12.84
N GLN A 139 -16.22 3.67 -12.61
CA GLN A 139 -15.41 2.93 -11.63
C GLN A 139 -14.01 2.56 -12.15
N ASN A 140 -13.63 2.90 -13.39
CA ASN A 140 -12.45 2.28 -14.04
C ASN A 140 -11.26 3.20 -14.39
N MET A 141 -11.05 4.36 -13.76
CA MET A 141 -9.87 5.19 -14.10
C MET A 141 -9.08 5.85 -12.97
N ILE A 142 -9.30 5.51 -11.69
CA ILE A 142 -8.65 6.23 -10.57
C ILE A 142 -7.66 5.37 -9.77
N SER A 143 -7.42 4.11 -10.16
CA SER A 143 -6.38 3.30 -9.49
C SER A 143 -4.95 3.73 -9.86
N TYR A 144 -4.75 4.41 -10.99
CA TYR A 144 -3.41 4.73 -11.49
C TYR A 144 -2.88 6.10 -10.99
N ASN A 145 -3.77 7.00 -10.53
CA ASN A 145 -3.39 8.36 -10.14
C ASN A 145 -3.05 8.55 -8.65
N LEU A 146 -3.27 7.54 -7.80
CA LEU A 146 -2.75 7.53 -6.42
C LEU A 146 -1.24 7.22 -6.34
N TYR A 147 -0.62 6.84 -7.46
CA TYR A 147 0.84 6.69 -7.58
C TYR A 147 1.56 8.00 -7.94
N SER A 148 0.83 9.01 -8.45
CA SER A 148 1.44 10.20 -9.08
C SER A 148 1.96 11.26 -8.10
N HIS A 149 1.62 11.18 -6.81
CA HIS A 149 2.14 12.11 -5.78
C HIS A 149 3.42 11.62 -5.07
N PHE A 150 3.94 10.46 -5.47
CA PHE A 150 5.30 10.06 -5.13
C PHE A 150 6.13 9.97 -6.41
N LEU A 151 6.46 11.13 -7.01
CA LEU A 151 7.58 11.18 -7.94
C LEU A 151 8.85 10.79 -7.16
N PRO A 152 9.65 9.83 -7.65
CA PRO A 152 10.99 9.64 -7.14
C PRO A 152 11.77 10.92 -7.47
N LEU A 153 12.39 11.53 -6.47
CA LEU A 153 13.52 12.44 -6.70
C LEU A 153 14.41 11.80 -7.78
N PRO A 154 14.87 12.55 -8.80
CA PRO A 154 15.78 11.99 -9.77
C PRO A 154 16.98 11.44 -8.99
N LEU A 155 17.13 10.11 -9.03
CA LEU A 155 18.30 9.44 -8.49
C LEU A 155 19.53 10.13 -9.08
N PRO A 156 20.56 10.47 -8.29
CA PRO A 156 21.86 10.79 -8.84
C PRO A 156 22.21 9.66 -9.81
N LYS A 157 22.58 10.00 -11.05
CA LYS A 157 22.99 9.02 -12.05
C LYS A 157 24.12 8.19 -11.45
N PHE A 158 23.81 7.02 -10.94
CA PHE A 158 24.79 6.09 -10.40
C PHE A 158 25.49 5.49 -11.62
N GLN A 159 26.57 6.15 -12.04
CA GLN A 159 27.56 5.54 -12.91
C GLN A 159 28.20 4.41 -12.08
N PRO A 160 28.12 3.14 -12.49
CA PRO A 160 28.85 2.09 -11.79
C PRO A 160 30.34 2.35 -12.01
N ILE A 161 30.99 2.99 -11.03
CA ILE A 161 32.44 3.00 -10.95
C ILE A 161 32.82 1.58 -10.52
N PHE A 162 33.08 0.71 -11.51
CA PHE A 162 33.84 -0.50 -11.28
C PHE A 162 35.28 -0.12 -10.91
N ARG A 163 35.49 0.29 -9.65
CA ARG A 163 36.79 0.21 -9.00
C ARG A 163 36.69 -0.90 -7.97
N PHE A 164 36.76 -2.12 -8.47
CA PHE A 164 37.18 -3.26 -7.65
C PHE A 164 38.62 -2.93 -7.21
N LYS A 165 38.78 -2.35 -6.02
CA LYS A 165 40.09 -2.33 -5.37
C LYS A 165 40.45 -3.79 -5.16
N HIS A 166 41.44 -4.24 -5.92
CA HIS A 166 41.99 -5.57 -5.78
C HIS A 166 42.41 -5.77 -4.32
N PRO A 167 42.29 -6.99 -3.77
CA PRO A 167 42.63 -7.26 -2.38
C PRO A 167 44.07 -6.79 -2.11
N TYR A 168 44.25 -6.07 -1.00
CA TYR A 168 45.55 -5.58 -0.56
C TYR A 168 46.53 -6.75 -0.50
N ARG A 169 47.56 -6.75 -1.34
CA ARG A 169 48.73 -7.61 -1.15
C ARG A 169 49.50 -7.06 0.05
N MET A 170 49.48 -7.80 1.16
CA MET A 170 50.41 -7.58 2.26
C MET A 170 51.81 -7.94 1.76
N ASN A 171 52.75 -7.00 1.80
CA ASN A 171 54.16 -7.31 1.59
C ASN A 171 54.71 -7.94 2.88
N PRO A 172 55.40 -9.09 2.81
CA PRO A 172 56.06 -9.65 3.98
C PRO A 172 57.20 -8.73 4.40
N LEU A 173 57.22 -8.36 5.68
CA LEU A 173 58.36 -7.72 6.32
C LEU A 173 59.45 -8.80 6.45
N PHE A 174 60.50 -8.65 5.65
CA PHE A 174 61.82 -9.25 5.91
C PHE A 174 62.76 -8.11 6.28
#